data_AF-A0A6G4ZWU8-F1
#
_entry.id   AF-A0A6G4ZWU8-F1
#
_cell.length_a   1.000
_cell.length_b   1.000
_cell.length_c   1.000
_cell.angle_alpha   90.00
_cell.angle_beta   90.00
_cell.angle_gamma   90.00
#
_symmetry.space_group_name_H-M   'P 1'
#
loop_
_entity.id
_entity.type
_entity.pdbx_description
1 polymer ?
#
loop_
_entity_poly.entity_id
_entity_poly.type
_entity_poly.pdbx_seq_one_letter_code
_entity_poly.pdbx_strand_id
1 'polypeptide(L)'
;MISCFLVIMASVDSGCVFTDELANDVTGAEALLERHLEHRTEIDARAGTFQAFEMFGQQLLQNGHYASAEIQQKLDMMTEARKELEKAWIARRVKVDQCLDLQLFSPPEH
;
A
#
# COMPACT_ATOMS: atom_id res chain seq x y z
N MET A 1 8.40 -7.86 -8.92
CA MET A 1 7.00 -7.40 -8.78
C MET A 1 6.37 -7.96 -7.49
N ILE A 2 6.33 -9.28 -7.30
CA ILE A 2 5.84 -9.94 -6.06
C ILE A 2 6.68 -9.57 -4.83
N SER A 3 7.99 -9.32 -5.02
CA SER A 3 8.91 -8.92 -3.94
C SER A 3 8.51 -7.62 -3.21
N CYS A 4 7.93 -6.65 -3.92
CA CYS A 4 7.52 -5.37 -3.30
C CYS A 4 6.21 -5.52 -2.51
N PHE A 5 5.31 -6.40 -2.98
CA PHE A 5 4.09 -6.76 -2.24
C PHE A 5 4.42 -7.41 -0.90
N LEU A 6 5.40 -8.34 -0.87
CA LEU A 6 5.82 -8.99 0.37
C LEU A 6 6.49 -8.01 1.35
N VAL A 7 7.32 -7.07 0.85
CA VAL A 7 8.01 -6.09 1.71
C VAL A 7 7.03 -5.09 2.33
N ILE A 8 6.01 -4.66 1.58
CA ILE A 8 4.98 -3.75 2.09
C ILE A 8 4.04 -4.49 3.06
N MET A 9 3.61 -5.72 2.76
CA MET A 9 2.80 -6.54 3.69
C MET A 9 3.57 -6.91 4.98
N ALA A 10 4.86 -7.26 4.88
CA ALA A 10 5.67 -7.56 6.06
C ALA A 10 5.89 -6.33 6.95
N SER A 11 5.81 -5.12 6.39
CA SER A 11 5.83 -3.87 7.16
C SER A 11 4.47 -3.48 7.74
N VAL A 12 3.38 -4.12 7.29
CA VAL A 12 1.99 -3.86 7.73
C VAL A 12 1.61 -4.67 8.99
N ASP A 13 2.29 -5.79 9.26
CA ASP A 13 2.02 -6.66 10.42
C ASP A 13 2.68 -6.19 11.73
N SER A 14 3.55 -5.18 11.68
CA SER A 14 4.04 -4.48 12.89
C SER A 14 2.98 -3.49 13.37
N GLY A 15 1.79 -4.00 13.68
CA GLY A 15 0.73 -3.27 14.35
C GLY A 15 1.18 -2.88 15.75
N CYS A 16 1.29 -1.57 16.01
CA CYS A 16 1.45 -1.02 17.35
C CYS A 16 2.64 -1.59 18.14
N VAL A 17 3.81 -1.74 17.53
CA VAL A 17 5.06 -1.69 18.31
C VAL A 17 5.49 -0.24 18.32
N PHE A 18 4.83 0.54 19.19
CA PHE A 18 5.50 1.66 19.84
C PHE A 18 6.68 1.03 20.59
N THR A 19 7.83 0.90 19.95
CA THR A 19 9.06 0.85 20.74
C THR A 19 9.07 2.18 21.47
N ASP A 20 9.02 2.11 22.80
CA ASP A 20 8.95 3.21 23.77
C ASP A 20 9.87 4.41 23.43
N GLU A 21 10.94 4.16 22.65
CA GLU A 21 11.89 5.13 22.12
C GLU A 21 11.38 6.02 20.95
N LEU A 22 10.41 5.59 20.13
CA LEU A 22 9.84 6.40 19.03
C LEU A 22 8.51 7.09 19.40
N ALA A 23 7.90 6.69 20.51
CA ALA A 23 6.59 7.18 20.94
C ALA A 23 6.61 8.59 21.57
N ASN A 24 7.80 9.08 21.93
CA ASN A 24 7.97 10.29 22.75
C ASN A 24 8.40 11.55 21.99
N ASP A 25 8.56 11.49 20.66
CA ASP A 25 9.00 12.66 19.88
C ASP A 25 8.21 12.82 18.58
N VAL A 26 7.77 14.06 18.33
CA VAL A 26 7.05 14.48 17.11
C VAL A 26 7.83 14.08 15.86
N THR A 27 9.16 14.12 15.94
CA THR A 27 10.10 13.66 14.90
C THR A 27 9.85 12.20 14.49
N GLY A 28 9.50 11.31 15.42
CA GLY A 28 9.23 9.90 15.15
C GLY A 28 7.93 9.69 14.38
N ALA A 29 6.90 10.47 14.71
CA ALA A 29 5.62 10.47 13.99
C ALA A 29 5.76 11.04 12.57
N GLU A 30 6.53 12.13 12.41
CA GLU A 30 6.83 12.73 11.10
C GLU A 30 7.60 11.75 10.18
N ALA A 31 8.61 11.05 10.70
CA ALA A 31 9.35 10.04 9.93
C ALA A 31 8.47 8.86 9.48
N LEU A 32 7.48 8.47 10.28
CA LEU A 32 6.51 7.43 9.90
C LEU A 32 5.56 7.90 8.80
N LEU A 33 5.13 9.17 8.85
CA LEU A 33 4.31 9.80 7.82
C LEU A 33 5.09 9.90 6.50
N GLU A 34 6.35 10.36 6.56
CA GLU A 34 7.23 10.46 5.40
C GLU A 34 7.39 9.09 4.72
N ARG A 35 7.72 8.04 5.49
CA ARG A 35 7.84 6.68 4.96
C ARG A 35 6.52 6.15 4.36
N HIS A 36 5.38 6.52 4.94
CA HIS A 36 4.07 6.17 4.39
C HIS A 36 3.79 6.87 3.04
N LEU A 37 4.22 8.13 2.89
CA LEU A 37 4.11 8.89 1.64
C LEU A 37 5.08 8.37 0.58
N GLU A 38 6.30 7.97 0.93
CA GLU A 38 7.23 7.31 0.01
C GLU A 38 6.61 6.05 -0.61
N HIS A 39 5.97 5.22 0.22
CA HIS A 39 5.22 4.06 -0.28
C HIS A 39 4.08 4.47 -1.23
N ARG A 40 3.40 5.60 -0.98
CA ARG A 40 2.37 6.10 -1.89
C ARG A 40 2.97 6.49 -3.24
N THR A 41 4.10 7.21 -3.24
CA THR A 41 4.81 7.59 -4.46
C THR A 41 5.25 6.36 -5.25
N GLU A 42 5.74 5.31 -4.58
CA GLU A 42 6.12 4.06 -5.27
C GLU A 42 4.92 3.35 -5.90
N ILE A 43 3.77 3.32 -5.22
CA ILE A 43 2.52 2.75 -5.75
C ILE A 43 2.07 3.55 -6.99
N ASP A 44 2.06 4.87 -6.89
CA ASP A 44 1.63 5.75 -7.98
C ASP A 44 2.57 5.68 -9.19
N ALA A 45 3.89 5.58 -8.97
CA ALA A 45 4.88 5.41 -10.03
C ALA A 45 4.66 4.13 -10.84
N ARG A 46 4.14 3.07 -10.21
CA ARG A 46 3.85 1.78 -10.86
C ARG A 46 2.48 1.77 -11.54
N ALA A 47 1.59 2.71 -11.23
CA ALA A 47 0.23 2.76 -11.78
C ALA A 47 0.21 2.80 -13.31
N GLY A 48 1.13 3.56 -13.93
CA GLY A 48 1.25 3.66 -15.38
C GLY A 48 1.64 2.33 -16.04
N THR A 49 2.54 1.55 -15.41
CA THR A 49 2.92 0.22 -15.90
C THR A 49 1.75 -0.76 -15.86
N PHE A 50 0.96 -0.72 -14.78
CA PHE A 50 -0.24 -1.54 -14.66
C PHE A 50 -1.29 -1.18 -15.70
N GLN A 51 -1.52 0.11 -15.94
CA GLN A 51 -2.47 0.58 -16.94
C GLN A 51 -2.06 0.13 -18.35
N ALA A 52 -0.77 0.21 -18.69
CA ALA A 52 -0.26 -0.28 -19.96
C ALA A 52 -0.46 -1.80 -20.13
N PHE A 53 -0.22 -2.57 -19.06
CA PHE A 53 -0.47 -4.02 -19.08
C PHE A 53 -1.95 -4.36 -19.25
N GLU A 54 -2.84 -3.66 -18.54
CA GLU A 54 -4.29 -3.81 -18.69
C GLU A 54 -4.74 -3.51 -20.12
N MET A 55 -4.29 -2.39 -20.70
CA MET A 55 -4.60 -2.03 -22.08
C MET A 55 -4.13 -3.10 -23.07
N PHE A 56 -2.91 -3.61 -22.90
CA PHE A 56 -2.38 -4.67 -23.75
C PHE A 56 -3.18 -5.97 -23.63
N GLY A 57 -3.52 -6.38 -22.41
CA GLY A 57 -4.37 -7.55 -22.17
C GLY A 57 -5.74 -7.39 -22.81
N GLN A 58 -6.38 -6.23 -22.65
CA GLN A 58 -7.67 -5.93 -23.28
C GLN A 58 -7.61 -5.96 -24.81
N GLN A 59 -6.53 -5.49 -25.42
CA GLN A 59 -6.33 -5.61 -26.86
C GLN A 59 -6.22 -7.07 -27.30
N LEU A 60 -5.50 -7.92 -26.57
CA LEU A 60 -5.41 -9.36 -26.89
C LEU A 60 -6.78 -10.05 -26.79
N LEU A 61 -7.59 -9.67 -25.79
CA LEU A 61 -8.95 -10.19 -25.64
C LEU A 61 -9.86 -9.78 -26.80
N GLN A 62 -9.82 -8.51 -27.21
CA GLN A 62 -10.62 -7.99 -28.32
C GLN A 62 -10.26 -8.65 -29.67
N ASN A 63 -9.00 -9.03 -29.86
CA ASN A 63 -8.54 -9.74 -31.05
C ASN A 63 -8.82 -11.25 -31.02
N GLY A 64 -9.49 -11.77 -29.97
CA GLY A 64 -9.81 -13.20 -29.86
C GLY A 64 -8.58 -14.10 -29.73
N HIS A 65 -7.55 -13.64 -29.02
CA HIS A 65 -6.32 -14.40 -28.82
C HIS A 65 -6.60 -15.79 -28.23
N TYR A 66 -5.91 -16.83 -28.70
CA TYR A 66 -6.20 -18.23 -28.28
C TYR A 66 -6.15 -18.46 -26.76
N ALA A 67 -5.36 -17.64 -26.05
CA ALA A 67 -5.22 -17.66 -24.59
C ALA A 67 -6.11 -16.64 -23.86
N SER A 68 -7.22 -16.18 -24.46
CA SER A 68 -8.09 -15.15 -23.84
C SER A 68 -8.54 -15.48 -22.42
N ALA A 69 -8.85 -16.75 -22.12
CA ALA A 69 -9.24 -17.16 -20.77
C ALA A 69 -8.13 -16.93 -19.74
N GLU A 70 -6.89 -17.30 -20.06
CA GLU A 70 -5.74 -17.10 -19.18
C GLU A 70 -5.38 -15.61 -19.04
N ILE A 71 -5.52 -14.84 -20.13
CA ILE A 71 -5.29 -13.40 -20.13
C ILE A 71 -6.29 -12.70 -19.20
N GLN A 72 -7.58 -13.02 -19.34
CA GLN A 72 -8.64 -12.47 -18.48
C GLN A 72 -8.37 -12.79 -17.00
N GLN A 73 -8.04 -14.05 -16.69
CA GLN A 73 -7.71 -14.46 -15.33
C GLN A 73 -6.53 -13.65 -14.75
N LYS A 74 -5.47 -13.43 -15.53
CA LYS A 74 -4.31 -12.65 -15.07
C LYS A 74 -4.66 -11.18 -14.85
N LEU A 75 -5.50 -10.60 -15.71
CA LEU A 75 -6.01 -9.24 -15.53
C LEU A 75 -6.83 -9.14 -14.24
N ASP A 76 -7.76 -10.06 -14.01
CA ASP A 76 -8.61 -10.07 -12.81
C ASP A 76 -7.79 -10.20 -11.53
N MET A 77 -6.82 -11.11 -11.50
CA MET A 77 -5.90 -11.28 -10.38
C MET A 77 -5.10 -10.00 -10.08
N MET A 78 -4.64 -9.31 -11.13
CA MET A 78 -3.88 -8.08 -10.99
C MET A 78 -4.76 -6.94 -10.47
N THR A 79 -5.98 -6.81 -10.98
CA THR A 79 -6.96 -5.83 -10.51
C THR A 79 -7.31 -6.06 -9.04
N GLU A 80 -7.50 -7.31 -8.63
CA GLU A 80 -7.80 -7.63 -7.22
C GLU A 80 -6.61 -7.35 -6.31
N ALA A 81 -5.40 -7.75 -6.70
CA ALA A 81 -4.19 -7.43 -5.95
C ALA A 81 -4.01 -5.92 -5.75
N ARG A 82 -4.32 -5.11 -6.77
CA ARG A 82 -4.28 -3.64 -6.68
C ARG A 82 -5.31 -3.10 -5.68
N LYS A 83 -6.53 -3.64 -5.67
CA LYS A 83 -7.57 -3.23 -4.70
C LYS A 83 -7.12 -3.55 -3.27
N GLU A 84 -6.58 -4.74 -3.04
CA GLU A 84 -6.10 -5.13 -1.72
C GLU A 84 -4.91 -4.26 -1.26
N LEU A 85 -4.02 -3.88 -2.17
CA LEU A 85 -2.93 -2.94 -1.87
C LEU A 85 -3.45 -1.56 -1.45
N GLU A 86 -4.43 -1.02 -2.18
CA GLU A 86 -5.05 0.28 -1.85
C GLU A 86 -5.77 0.22 -0.48
N LYS A 87 -6.54 -0.84 -0.24
CA LYS A 87 -7.19 -1.06 1.07
C LYS A 87 -6.18 -1.14 2.20
N ALA A 88 -5.08 -1.89 2.02
CA ALA A 88 -4.03 -2.00 3.02
C ALA A 88 -3.34 -0.66 3.29
N TRP A 89 -3.11 0.13 2.24
CA TRP A 89 -2.54 1.48 2.37
C TRP A 89 -3.48 2.41 3.17
N ILE A 90 -4.77 2.45 2.83
CA ILE A 90 -5.77 3.26 3.56
C ILE A 90 -5.87 2.82 5.02
N ALA A 91 -5.94 1.50 5.28
CA ALA A 91 -6.02 0.97 6.63
C ALA A 91 -4.80 1.37 7.47
N ARG A 92 -3.59 1.40 6.86
CA ARG A 92 -2.39 1.86 7.53
C ARG A 92 -2.46 3.35 7.85
N ARG A 93 -2.96 4.18 6.92
CA ARG A 93 -3.13 5.62 7.16
C ARG A 93 -4.06 5.89 8.35
N VAL A 94 -5.21 5.22 8.39
CA VAL A 94 -6.16 5.34 9.52
C VAL A 94 -5.49 4.99 10.85
N LYS A 95 -4.68 3.92 10.90
CA LYS A 95 -3.95 3.56 12.14
C LYS A 95 -2.91 4.61 12.54
N VAL A 96 -2.18 5.17 11.58
CA VAL A 96 -1.20 6.23 11.84
C VAL A 96 -1.89 7.49 12.36
N ASP A 97 -2.98 7.90 11.73
CA ASP A 97 -3.78 9.06 12.15
C ASP A 97 -4.34 8.85 13.57
N GLN A 98 -4.90 7.66 13.87
CA GLN A 98 -5.37 7.31 15.21
C GLN A 98 -4.26 7.30 16.27
N CYS A 99 -3.05 6.84 15.91
CA CYS A 99 -1.90 6.87 16.82
C CYS A 99 -1.47 8.31 17.12
N LEU A 100 -1.44 9.17 16.10
CA LEU A 100 -1.11 10.59 16.26
C LEU A 100 -2.15 11.32 17.12
N ASP A 101 -3.44 11.08 16.89
CA ASP A 101 -4.53 11.65 17.69
C ASP A 101 -4.41 11.27 19.16
N LEU A 102 -4.10 9.99 19.46
CA LEU A 102 -3.88 9.53 20.84
C LEU A 102 -2.69 10.22 21.50
N GLN A 103 -1.59 10.42 20.77
CA GLN A 103 -0.40 11.11 21.29
C GLN A 103 -0.66 12.61 21.55
N LEU A 104 -1.43 13.27 20.68
CA LEU A 104 -1.80 14.68 20.86
C LEU A 104 -2.77 14.91 22.02
N PHE A 105 -3.60 13.91 22.36
CA PHE A 105 -4.59 13.99 23.43
C PHE A 105 -4.10 13.46 24.79
N SER A 106 -3.00 12.71 24.85
CA SER A 106 -2.40 12.28 26.11
C SER A 106 -1.51 13.42 26.63
N PRO A 107 -1.91 14.18 27.67
CA PRO A 107 -1.01 15.17 28.27
C PRO A 107 0.25 14.45 28.77
N PRO A 108 1.42 15.09 28.70
CA PRO A 108 2.65 14.49 29.23
C PRO A 108 2.44 14.17 30.70
N GLU A 109 2.56 12.88 31.04
CA GLU A 109 2.53 12.41 32.42
C GLU A 109 3.79 12.99 33.10
N HIS A 110 3.59 13.73 34.19
CA HIS A 110 4.60 14.49 34.92
C HIS A 110 5.82 13.68 35.36
#